data_AF-C4TF89-F1
#
_entry.id   AF-C4TF89-F1
#
_cell.length_a   1.000
_cell.length_b   1.000
_cell.length_c   1.000
_cell.angle_alpha   90.00
_cell.angle_beta   90.00
_cell.angle_gamma   90.00
#
_symmetry.space_group_name_H-M   'P 1'
#
loop_
_entity.id
_entity.type
_entity.pdbx_description
1 polymer ?
#
loop_
_entity_poly.entity_id
_entity_poly.type
_entity_poly.pdbx_seq_one_letter_code
_entity_poly.pdbx_strand_id
1 'polypeptide(L)'
;IAETIEILKGLRDRYENHHHVTITDGALQSAAELSSRYIQDRNLPDKAIDLIDEAGARLRIKRLTAPPELRELDGKIAKLSEQKDEAIKDQDFEKAAELRDDQEKLEDERKQKEQSWREGESDVRMVVDEDVIAEVISSSTGIPVFKLTQAESKKLLNMESELHKRI
;
A
#
# COMPACT_ATOMS: atom_id res chain seq x y z
N ILE A 1 -7.62 -23.71 10.73
CA ILE A 1 -6.46 -23.10 10.05
C ILE A 1 -6.17 -23.80 8.73
N ALA A 2 -5.76 -25.08 8.72
CA ALA A 2 -5.46 -25.80 7.47
C ALA A 2 -6.61 -25.77 6.45
N GLU A 3 -7.84 -26.04 6.90
CA GLU A 3 -9.04 -25.96 6.04
C GLU A 3 -9.25 -24.55 5.47
N THR A 4 -9.02 -23.50 6.27
CA THR A 4 -9.10 -22.11 5.81
C THR A 4 -8.08 -21.80 4.73
N ILE A 5 -6.85 -22.30 4.86
CA ILE A 5 -5.80 -22.11 3.86
C ILE A 5 -6.22 -22.74 2.53
N GLU A 6 -6.80 -23.94 2.54
CA GLU A 6 -7.30 -24.59 1.32
C GLU A 6 -8.46 -23.81 0.68
N ILE A 7 -9.38 -23.27 1.49
CA ILE A 7 -10.45 -22.38 1.00
C ILE A 7 -9.85 -21.14 0.34
N LEU A 8 -8.87 -20.49 0.98
CA LEU A 8 -8.20 -19.31 0.44
C LEU A 8 -7.45 -19.60 -0.87
N LYS A 9 -6.81 -20.78 -0.99
CA LYS A 9 -6.18 -21.22 -2.24
C LYS A 9 -7.21 -21.36 -3.36
N GLY A 10 -8.38 -21.94 -3.08
CA GLY A 10 -9.46 -22.05 -4.04
C GLY A 10 -10.05 -20.70 -4.48
N LEU A 11 -9.92 -19.67 -3.65
CA LEU A 11 -10.39 -18.31 -3.94
C LEU A 11 -9.30 -17.40 -4.55
N ARG A 12 -8.04 -17.83 -4.53
CA ARG A 12 -6.87 -17.02 -4.96
C ARG A 12 -7.08 -16.38 -6.32
N ASP A 13 -7.32 -17.18 -7.34
CA ASP A 13 -7.42 -16.72 -8.73
C ASP A 13 -8.50 -15.64 -8.89
N ARG A 14 -9.60 -15.75 -8.14
CA ARG A 14 -10.68 -14.76 -8.18
C ARG A 14 -10.23 -13.41 -7.61
N TYR A 15 -9.53 -13.40 -6.47
CA TYR A 15 -9.05 -12.17 -5.84
C TYR A 15 -7.87 -11.55 -6.59
N GLU A 16 -6.96 -12.37 -7.12
CA GLU A 16 -5.86 -11.92 -7.97
C GLU A 16 -6.39 -11.18 -9.20
N ASN A 17 -7.37 -11.76 -9.88
CA ASN A 17 -8.00 -11.14 -11.04
C ASN A 17 -8.81 -9.88 -10.69
N HIS A 18 -9.51 -9.89 -9.56
CA HIS A 18 -10.34 -8.75 -9.15
C HIS A 18 -9.48 -7.52 -8.79
N HIS A 19 -8.36 -7.73 -8.09
CA HIS A 19 -7.51 -6.63 -7.60
C HIS A 19 -6.29 -6.35 -8.48
N HIS A 20 -6.01 -7.21 -9.47
CA HIS A 20 -4.78 -7.19 -10.28
C HIS A 20 -3.52 -7.30 -9.42
N VAL A 21 -3.52 -8.26 -8.49
CA VAL A 21 -2.42 -8.56 -7.57
C VAL A 21 -2.02 -10.03 -7.69
N THR A 22 -0.83 -10.38 -7.22
CA THR A 22 -0.40 -11.78 -7.04
C THR A 22 -0.36 -12.08 -5.55
N ILE A 23 -0.97 -13.17 -5.10
CA ILE A 23 -1.07 -13.52 -3.69
C ILE A 23 -0.15 -14.69 -3.39
N THR A 24 0.83 -14.51 -2.50
CA THR A 24 1.77 -15.57 -2.14
C THR A 24 1.11 -16.64 -1.27
N ASP A 25 1.67 -17.86 -1.27
CA ASP A 25 1.26 -18.90 -0.32
C ASP A 25 1.45 -18.46 1.14
N GLY A 26 2.53 -17.72 1.40
CA GLY A 26 2.84 -17.14 2.70
C GLY A 26 1.78 -16.14 3.18
N ALA A 27 1.26 -15.30 2.27
CA ALA A 27 0.16 -14.38 2.58
C ALA A 27 -1.11 -15.13 3.00
N LEU A 28 -1.46 -16.24 2.34
CA LEU A 28 -2.62 -17.05 2.70
C LEU A 28 -2.47 -17.68 4.09
N GLN A 29 -1.28 -18.21 4.38
CA GLN A 29 -0.97 -18.77 5.69
C GLN A 29 -1.04 -17.69 6.77
N SER A 30 -0.39 -16.55 6.55
CA SER A 30 -0.40 -15.42 7.48
C SER A 30 -1.81 -14.87 7.72
N ALA A 31 -2.64 -14.78 6.67
CA ALA A 31 -4.02 -14.35 6.81
C ALA A 31 -4.82 -15.29 7.71
N ALA A 32 -4.66 -16.61 7.56
CA ALA A 32 -5.34 -17.59 8.41
C ALA A 32 -4.84 -17.57 9.86
N GLU A 33 -3.52 -17.50 10.07
CA GLU A 33 -2.91 -17.54 11.41
C GLU A 33 -3.13 -16.26 12.20
N LEU A 34 -2.85 -15.10 11.58
CA LEU A 34 -2.92 -13.81 12.25
C LEU A 34 -4.37 -13.38 12.48
N SER A 35 -5.30 -13.65 11.54
CA SER A 35 -6.73 -13.40 11.79
C SER A 35 -7.26 -14.28 12.91
N SER A 36 -6.82 -15.54 13.01
CA SER A 36 -7.18 -16.43 14.11
C SER A 36 -6.74 -15.88 15.46
N ARG A 37 -5.57 -15.24 15.51
CA ARG A 37 -4.94 -14.77 16.75
C ARG A 37 -5.43 -13.39 17.19
N TYR A 38 -5.61 -12.46 16.26
CA TYR A 38 -5.82 -11.04 16.57
C TYR A 38 -7.25 -10.54 16.33
N ILE A 39 -8.05 -11.27 15.54
CA ILE A 39 -9.44 -10.90 15.25
C ILE A 39 -10.35 -11.93 15.96
N GLN A 40 -10.84 -11.58 17.15
CA GLN A 40 -11.59 -12.50 18.03
C GLN A 40 -13.12 -12.43 17.85
N ASP A 41 -13.62 -11.35 17.26
CA ASP A 41 -15.04 -11.07 17.03
C ASP A 41 -15.61 -11.78 15.80
N ARG A 42 -14.76 -12.45 15.01
CA ARG A 42 -15.13 -13.14 13.77
C ARG A 42 -14.56 -14.56 13.70
N ASN A 43 -15.21 -15.39 12.88
CA ASN A 43 -14.87 -16.79 12.68
C ASN A 43 -14.08 -17.00 11.38
N LEU A 44 -13.23 -18.03 11.36
CA LEU A 44 -12.65 -18.53 10.11
C LEU A 44 -13.72 -19.28 9.31
N PRO A 45 -13.65 -19.28 7.96
CA PRO A 45 -12.63 -18.66 7.10
C PRO A 45 -12.87 -17.17 6.80
N ASP A 46 -14.05 -16.64 7.12
CA ASP A 46 -14.54 -15.31 6.72
C ASP A 46 -13.55 -14.17 7.01
N LYS A 47 -13.07 -14.07 8.25
CA LYS A 47 -12.08 -13.04 8.63
C LYS A 47 -10.75 -13.11 7.88
N ALA A 48 -10.35 -14.30 7.41
CA ALA A 48 -9.12 -14.45 6.64
C ALA A 48 -9.34 -14.05 5.18
N ILE A 49 -10.54 -14.30 4.64
CA ILE A 49 -10.95 -13.85 3.32
C ILE A 49 -10.98 -12.32 3.27
N ASP A 50 -11.58 -11.68 4.29
CA ASP A 50 -11.64 -10.22 4.40
C ASP A 50 -10.24 -9.58 4.38
N LEU A 51 -9.27 -10.15 5.09
CA LEU A 51 -7.91 -9.63 5.10
C LEU A 51 -7.22 -9.72 3.74
N ILE A 52 -7.45 -10.81 3.00
CA ILE A 52 -6.92 -10.97 1.64
C ILE A 52 -7.56 -9.95 0.70
N ASP A 53 -8.87 -9.74 0.82
CA ASP A 53 -9.59 -8.76 0.02
C ASP A 53 -9.12 -7.32 0.31
N GLU A 54 -9.00 -6.96 1.59
CA GLU A 54 -8.53 -5.64 2.02
C GLU A 54 -7.07 -5.40 1.61
N ALA A 55 -6.20 -6.42 1.72
CA ALA A 55 -4.82 -6.35 1.25
C ALA A 55 -4.74 -6.11 -0.27
N GLY A 56 -5.52 -6.87 -1.05
CA GLY A 56 -5.62 -6.69 -2.50
C GLY A 56 -6.13 -5.30 -2.88
N ALA A 57 -7.21 -4.84 -2.24
CA ALA A 57 -7.80 -3.53 -2.48
C ALA A 57 -6.82 -2.40 -2.11
N ARG A 58 -6.11 -2.52 -0.99
CA ARG A 58 -5.11 -1.55 -0.53
C ARG A 58 -3.97 -1.42 -1.53
N LEU A 59 -3.43 -2.52 -2.04
CA LEU A 59 -2.40 -2.50 -3.07
C LEU A 59 -2.93 -1.89 -4.37
N ARG A 60 -4.15 -2.23 -4.78
CA ARG A 60 -4.79 -1.63 -5.95
C ARG A 60 -4.97 -0.12 -5.81
N ILE A 61 -5.35 0.37 -4.63
CA ILE A 61 -5.44 1.81 -4.35
C ILE A 61 -4.06 2.46 -4.37
N LYS A 62 -3.05 1.84 -3.74
CA LYS A 62 -1.66 2.34 -3.78
C LYS A 62 -1.17 2.47 -5.23
N ARG A 63 -1.54 1.55 -6.12
CA ARG A 63 -1.28 1.64 -7.57
C ARG A 63 -2.02 2.81 -8.22
N LEU A 64 -3.32 2.94 -7.99
CA LEU A 64 -4.11 4.02 -8.62
C LEU A 64 -3.80 5.42 -8.04
N THR A 65 -3.07 5.50 -6.93
CA THR A 65 -2.73 6.77 -6.29
C THR A 65 -1.45 7.31 -6.90
N ALA A 66 -1.57 8.42 -7.62
CA ALA A 66 -0.43 9.15 -8.17
C ALA A 66 0.65 9.40 -7.09
N PRO A 67 1.94 9.23 -7.43
CA PRO A 67 3.05 9.49 -6.52
C PRO A 67 2.95 10.85 -5.83
N PRO A 68 3.41 10.98 -4.58
CA PRO A 68 3.44 12.26 -3.86
C PRO A 68 4.08 13.39 -4.68
N GLU A 69 5.11 13.06 -5.47
CA GLU A 69 5.80 14.00 -6.37
C GLU A 69 4.88 14.58 -7.46
N LEU A 70 3.98 13.78 -8.04
CA LEU A 70 3.00 14.29 -9.02
C LEU A 70 1.98 15.20 -8.34
N ARG A 71 1.55 14.88 -7.11
CA ARG A 71 0.66 15.76 -6.33
C ARG A 71 1.33 17.09 -5.97
N GLU A 72 2.63 17.08 -5.66
CA GLU A 72 3.37 18.31 -5.42
C GLU A 72 3.47 19.18 -6.68
N LEU A 73 3.69 18.58 -7.84
CA LEU A 73 3.68 19.28 -9.13
C LEU A 73 2.30 19.86 -9.44
N ASP A 74 1.22 19.10 -9.25
CA ASP A 74 -0.16 19.58 -9.37
C ASP A 74 -0.41 20.81 -8.48
N GLY A 75 0.08 20.78 -7.24
CA GLY A 75 -0.02 21.91 -6.31
C GLY A 75 0.76 23.15 -6.75
N LYS A 76 1.94 22.97 -7.39
CA LYS A 76 2.72 24.08 -7.95
C LYS A 76 2.06 24.68 -9.18
N ILE A 77 1.56 23.84 -10.09
CA ILE A 77 0.83 24.26 -11.30
C ILE A 77 -0.41 25.07 -10.92
N ALA A 78 -1.18 24.62 -9.93
CA ALA A 78 -2.35 25.33 -9.44
C ALA A 78 -1.99 26.74 -8.91
N LYS A 79 -0.90 26.86 -8.14
CA LYS A 79 -0.42 28.16 -7.65
C LYS A 79 0.02 29.10 -8.77
N LEU A 80 0.74 28.59 -9.77
CA LEU A 80 1.14 29.39 -10.93
C LEU A 80 -0.08 29.85 -11.75
N SER A 81 -1.09 28.99 -11.90
CA SER A 81 -2.32 29.37 -12.59
C SER A 81 -3.03 30.52 -11.87
N GLU A 82 -3.12 30.47 -10.54
CA GLU A 82 -3.72 31.54 -9.75
C GLU A 82 -2.93 32.86 -9.88
N GLN A 83 -1.59 32.80 -9.78
CA GLN A 83 -0.73 33.97 -9.94
C GLN A 83 -0.81 34.57 -11.35
N LYS A 84 -0.94 33.72 -12.37
CA LYS A 84 -1.10 34.16 -13.76
C LYS A 84 -2.45 34.87 -13.95
N ASP A 85 -3.52 34.31 -13.41
CA ASP A 85 -4.86 34.91 -13.48
C ASP A 85 -4.90 36.26 -12.75
N GLU A 86 -4.16 36.40 -11.64
CA GLU A 86 -3.97 37.67 -10.94
C GLU A 86 -3.18 38.68 -11.79
N ALA A 87 -2.05 38.30 -12.38
CA ALA A 87 -1.26 39.16 -13.27
C ALA A 87 -2.06 39.63 -14.50
N ILE A 88 -2.92 38.78 -15.06
CA ILE A 88 -3.83 39.15 -16.17
C ILE A 88 -4.85 40.20 -15.72
N LYS A 89 -5.42 40.06 -14.51
CA LYS A 89 -6.36 41.05 -13.95
C LYS A 89 -5.69 42.40 -13.72
N ASP A 90 -4.43 42.38 -13.29
CA ASP A 90 -3.61 43.57 -13.07
C ASP A 90 -3.04 44.17 -14.36
N GLN A 91 -3.35 43.56 -15.52
CA GLN A 91 -2.82 43.93 -16.85
C GLN A 91 -1.29 43.86 -16.96
N ASP A 92 -0.65 43.10 -16.08
CA ASP A 92 0.78 42.82 -16.11
C ASP A 92 1.04 41.63 -17.04
N PHE A 93 1.00 41.92 -18.35
CA PHE A 93 1.13 40.90 -19.40
C PHE A 93 2.53 40.30 -19.49
N GLU A 94 3.56 41.03 -19.06
CA GLU A 94 4.94 40.54 -19.04
C GLU A 94 5.10 39.46 -17.98
N LYS A 95 4.64 39.73 -16.74
CA LYS A 95 4.62 38.73 -15.67
C LYS A 95 3.70 37.55 -15.98
N ALA A 96 2.54 37.80 -16.60
CA ALA A 96 1.65 36.72 -17.03
C ALA A 96 2.29 35.80 -18.09
N ALA A 97 3.14 36.34 -18.97
CA ALA A 97 3.89 35.54 -19.93
C ALA A 97 4.97 34.69 -19.26
N GLU A 98 5.74 35.24 -18.32
CA GLU A 98 6.72 34.48 -17.54
C GLU A 98 6.06 33.33 -16.75
N LEU A 99 4.96 33.62 -16.06
CA LEU A 99 4.20 32.61 -15.30
C LEU A 99 3.60 31.52 -16.19
N ARG A 100 3.22 31.86 -17.43
CA ARG A 100 2.77 30.89 -18.42
C ARG A 100 3.90 29.96 -18.83
N ASP A 101 5.07 30.49 -19.15
CA ASP A 101 6.22 29.69 -19.57
C ASP A 101 6.68 28.76 -18.44
N ASP A 102 6.65 29.22 -17.19
CA ASP A 102 6.96 28.40 -16.02
C ASP A 102 5.89 27.35 -15.73
N GLN A 103 4.61 27.66 -15.97
CA GLN A 103 3.53 26.68 -15.91
C GLN A 103 3.74 25.57 -16.95
N GLU A 104 4.07 25.92 -18.20
CA GLU A 104 4.29 24.97 -19.29
C GLU A 104 5.47 24.02 -18.98
N LYS A 105 6.58 24.54 -18.44
CA LYS A 105 7.71 23.71 -17.97
C LYS A 105 7.30 22.69 -16.91
N LEU A 106 6.49 23.10 -15.92
CA LEU A 106 6.03 22.19 -14.86
C LEU A 106 5.02 21.16 -15.38
N GLU A 107 4.16 21.53 -16.33
CA GLU A 107 3.24 20.61 -16.99
C GLU A 107 4.00 19.55 -17.81
N ASP A 108 5.05 19.94 -18.51
CA ASP A 108 5.94 19.02 -19.23
C ASP A 108 6.69 18.08 -18.28
N GLU A 109 7.25 18.61 -17.19
CA GLU A 109 7.91 17.79 -16.15
C GLU A 109 6.93 16.77 -15.54
N ARG A 110 5.72 17.22 -15.23
CA ARG A 110 4.65 16.36 -14.71
C ARG A 110 4.30 15.26 -15.70
N LYS A 111 4.16 15.59 -16.99
CA LYS A 111 3.82 14.63 -18.04
C LYS A 111 4.92 13.59 -18.22
N GLN A 112 6.19 13.99 -18.20
CA GLN A 112 7.33 13.08 -18.26
C GLN A 112 7.37 12.13 -17.06
N LYS A 113 7.16 12.66 -15.84
CA LYS A 113 7.09 11.84 -14.62
C LYS A 113 5.88 10.92 -14.57
N GLU A 114 4.73 11.37 -15.07
CA GLU A 114 3.54 10.52 -15.18
C GLU A 114 3.77 9.38 -16.18
N GLN A 115 4.42 9.68 -17.30
CA GLN A 115 4.76 8.67 -18.30
C GLN A 115 5.78 7.65 -17.76
N SER A 116 6.87 8.12 -17.12
CA SER A 116 7.86 7.21 -16.52
C SER A 116 7.28 6.38 -15.39
N TRP A 117 6.35 6.94 -14.62
CA TRP A 117 5.59 6.19 -13.62
C TRP A 117 4.72 5.11 -14.26
N ARG A 118 3.90 5.45 -15.26
CA ARG A 118 3.05 4.49 -15.99
C ARG A 118 3.86 3.39 -16.69
N GLU A 119 5.04 3.71 -17.20
CA GLU A 119 5.95 2.75 -17.84
C GLU A 119 6.60 1.82 -16.80
N GLY A 120 7.05 2.38 -15.66
CA GLY A 120 7.55 1.62 -14.51
C GLY A 120 6.48 0.76 -13.82
N GLU A 121 5.21 1.17 -13.89
CA GLU A 121 4.06 0.42 -13.37
C GLU A 121 3.78 -0.89 -14.13
N SER A 122 4.30 -1.04 -15.35
CA SER A 122 4.09 -2.27 -16.12
C SER A 122 4.80 -3.50 -15.52
N ASP A 123 5.83 -3.28 -14.68
CA ASP A 123 6.68 -4.34 -14.14
C ASP A 123 6.60 -4.51 -12.61
N VAL A 124 5.96 -3.59 -11.89
CA VAL A 124 5.70 -3.76 -10.44
C VAL A 124 4.49 -4.67 -10.28
N ARG A 125 4.73 -5.99 -10.28
CA ARG A 125 3.74 -6.95 -9.78
C ARG A 125 3.40 -6.56 -8.34
N MET A 126 2.17 -6.14 -8.11
CA MET A 126 1.67 -5.88 -6.77
C MET A 126 1.47 -7.23 -6.08
N VAL A 127 2.45 -7.64 -5.30
CA VAL A 127 2.44 -8.90 -4.58
C VAL A 127 1.85 -8.67 -3.18
N VAL A 128 0.83 -9.45 -2.83
CA VAL A 128 0.34 -9.58 -1.46
C VAL A 128 1.19 -10.66 -0.80
N ASP A 129 2.04 -10.24 0.14
CA ASP A 129 2.90 -11.09 0.96
C ASP A 129 2.47 -11.06 2.45
N GLU A 130 3.23 -11.75 3.29
CA GLU A 130 3.01 -11.80 4.74
C GLU A 130 3.04 -10.41 5.41
N ASP A 131 3.90 -9.53 4.92
CA ASP A 131 4.11 -8.19 5.47
C ASP A 131 2.91 -7.29 5.19
N VAL A 132 2.34 -7.37 3.98
CA VAL A 132 1.09 -6.65 3.64
C VAL A 132 -0.06 -7.10 4.52
N ILE A 133 -0.19 -8.41 4.79
CA ILE A 133 -1.23 -8.93 5.69
C ILE A 133 -1.03 -8.43 7.12
N ALA A 134 0.20 -8.40 7.61
CA ALA A 134 0.52 -7.86 8.93
C ALA A 134 0.21 -6.35 9.02
N GLU A 135 0.49 -5.58 7.96
CA GLU A 135 0.16 -4.14 7.86
C GLU A 135 -1.36 -3.93 7.96
N VAL A 136 -2.15 -4.72 7.22
CA VAL A 136 -3.61 -4.64 7.22
C VAL A 136 -4.19 -4.98 8.60
N ILE A 137 -3.73 -6.05 9.25
CA ILE A 137 -4.18 -6.40 10.60
C ILE A 137 -3.80 -5.31 11.60
N SER A 138 -2.58 -4.77 11.51
CA SER A 138 -2.16 -3.68 12.38
C SER A 138 -3.01 -2.44 12.20
N SER A 139 -3.45 -2.16 10.97
CA SER A 139 -4.32 -1.04 10.66
C SER A 139 -5.76 -1.26 11.16
N SER A 140 -6.27 -2.48 11.02
CA SER A 140 -7.65 -2.85 11.38
C SER A 140 -7.83 -3.01 12.90
N THR A 141 -6.89 -3.65 13.56
CA THR A 141 -6.95 -3.95 15.01
C THR A 141 -6.25 -2.91 15.88
N GLY A 142 -5.40 -2.07 15.30
CA GLY A 142 -4.52 -1.15 16.04
C GLY A 142 -3.34 -1.84 16.74
N ILE A 143 -3.19 -3.16 16.62
CA ILE A 143 -2.14 -3.94 17.28
C ILE A 143 -0.94 -4.09 16.34
N PRO A 144 0.25 -3.58 16.67
CA PRO A 144 1.43 -3.66 15.81
C PRO A 144 2.00 -5.09 15.74
N VAL A 145 1.51 -5.89 14.80
CA VAL A 145 1.87 -7.30 14.62
C VAL A 145 3.34 -7.47 14.19
N PHE A 146 3.85 -6.58 13.33
CA PHE A 146 5.22 -6.64 12.81
C PHE A 146 6.31 -6.57 13.90
N LYS A 147 6.06 -5.79 14.97
CA LYS A 147 7.00 -5.68 16.11
C LYS A 147 6.93 -6.89 17.04
N LEU A 148 5.77 -7.55 17.11
CA LEU A 148 5.53 -8.68 17.99
C LEU A 148 6.14 -9.98 17.47
N THR A 149 6.08 -10.27 16.16
CA THR A 149 6.66 -11.49 15.59
C THR A 149 8.18 -11.58 15.78
N GLN A 150 8.92 -10.49 15.55
CA GLN A 150 10.37 -10.45 15.85
C GLN A 150 10.66 -10.58 17.36
N ALA A 151 9.86 -9.90 18.20
CA ALA A 151 10.04 -9.97 19.64
C ALA A 151 9.74 -11.37 20.21
N GLU A 152 8.71 -12.04 19.70
CA GLU A 152 8.31 -13.40 20.11
C GLU A 152 9.30 -14.46 19.64
N SER A 153 9.78 -14.37 18.40
CA SER A 153 10.81 -15.27 17.88
C SER A 153 12.11 -15.15 18.68
N LYS A 154 12.51 -13.91 19.02
CA LYS A 154 13.64 -13.64 19.90
C LYS A 154 13.42 -14.15 21.33
N LYS A 155 12.19 -14.07 21.85
CA LYS A 155 11.83 -14.56 23.18
C LYS A 155 11.83 -16.09 23.25
N LEU A 156 11.37 -16.79 22.21
CA LEU A 156 11.44 -18.24 22.09
C LEU A 156 12.89 -18.75 22.06
N LEU A 157 13.74 -18.12 21.24
CA LEU A 157 15.18 -18.39 21.19
C LEU A 157 15.84 -18.23 22.58
N ASN A 158 15.41 -17.24 23.35
CA ASN A 158 15.96 -17.00 24.68
C ASN A 158 15.38 -17.93 25.75
N MET A 159 14.16 -18.45 25.59
CA MET A 159 13.54 -19.38 26.55
C MET A 159 14.30 -20.71 26.64
N GLU A 160 14.85 -21.22 25.54
CA GLU A 160 15.68 -22.44 25.57
C GLU A 160 16.95 -22.25 26.41
N SER A 161 17.55 -21.05 26.33
CA SER A 161 18.73 -20.70 27.13
C SER A 161 18.41 -20.40 28.59
N GLU A 162 17.21 -19.90 28.91
CA GLU A 162 16.76 -19.71 30.30
C GLU A 162 16.36 -21.03 30.98
N LEU A 163 15.80 -21.98 30.23
CA LEU A 163 15.48 -23.31 30.75
C LEU A 163 16.75 -24.09 31.12
N HIS A 164 17.81 -24.01 30.29
CA HIS A 164 19.11 -24.62 30.58
C HIS A 164 19.87 -23.96 31.75
N LYS A 165 19.50 -22.74 32.18
CA LYS A 165 20.09 -22.08 33.36
C LYS A 165 19.44 -22.50 34.68
N ARG A 166 18.30 -23.20 34.64
CA ARG A 166 17.52 -23.62 35.81
C ARG A 166 17.64 -25.11 36.15
N ILE A 167 18.55 -25.82 35.48
CA ILE A 167 18.97 -27.20 35.77
C ILE A 167 20.48 -27.14 36.01
#